data_AF-A0A959V332-F1
#
_entry.id   AF-A0A959V332-F1
#
_cell.length_a   1.000
_cell.length_b   1.000
_cell.length_c   1.000
_cell.angle_alpha   90.00
_cell.angle_beta   90.00
_cell.angle_gamma   90.00
#
_symmetry.space_group_name_H-M   'P 1'
#
loop_
_entity.id
_entity.type
_entity.pdbx_description
1 polymer ?
#
loop_
_entity_poly.entity_id
_entity_poly.type
_entity_poly.pdbx_seq_one_letter_code
_entity_poly.pdbx_strand_id
1 'polypeptide(L)'
;AFIFYGLLTLAKFVGDYFSMARAARDPKHQKRNYPLAYLGMTGVKLLHLFVFIGLPLMLTPFTWWQVLLGFLLMHVTASVIMGVVFQLAHVVEGAEQPAPDAEGIIAADWTEHELRTTADFAPRNKLVTWLIGGLNYQIEHHLFPYVSHLHYPAIAPIVQRTAEEFGLPYNVKPTTRQAIRSHVRRLYALGRGL
;
A
#
# COMPACT_ATOMS: atom_id res chain seq x y z
N ALA A 1 -12.72 -9.98 0.67
CA ALA A 1 -11.59 -9.04 0.72
C ALA A 1 -11.12 -8.65 -0.68
N PHE A 2 -10.59 -9.56 -1.51
CA PHE A 2 -10.00 -9.24 -2.82
C PHE A 2 -10.90 -8.43 -3.78
N ILE A 3 -12.21 -8.69 -3.82
CA ILE A 3 -13.16 -7.90 -4.63
C ILE A 3 -13.12 -6.42 -4.22
N PHE A 4 -13.08 -6.14 -2.91
CA PHE A 4 -13.01 -4.77 -2.39
C PHE A 4 -11.67 -4.11 -2.67
N TYR A 5 -10.58 -4.87 -2.87
CA TYR A 5 -9.32 -4.30 -3.31
C TYR A 5 -9.45 -3.63 -4.67
N GLY A 6 -10.30 -4.15 -5.58
CA GLY A 6 -10.58 -3.54 -6.87
C GLY A 6 -11.23 -2.15 -6.82
N LEU A 7 -11.71 -1.71 -5.65
CA LEU A 7 -12.37 -0.41 -5.49
C LEU A 7 -11.43 0.68 -4.96
N LEU A 8 -10.17 0.35 -4.62
CA LEU A 8 -9.25 1.25 -3.92
C LEU A 8 -9.06 2.61 -4.63
N THR A 9 -8.68 2.61 -5.91
CA THR A 9 -8.39 3.85 -6.63
C THR A 9 -9.66 4.62 -7.00
N LEU A 10 -10.78 3.92 -7.24
CA LEU A 10 -12.07 4.57 -7.43
C LEU A 10 -12.56 5.25 -6.15
N ALA A 11 -12.39 4.61 -5.00
CA ALA A 11 -12.76 5.17 -3.71
C ALA A 11 -12.00 6.47 -3.41
N LYS A 12 -10.75 6.61 -3.89
CA LYS A 12 -9.93 7.82 -3.72
C LYS A 12 -10.50 9.06 -4.42
N PHE A 13 -11.27 8.89 -5.50
CA PHE A 13 -11.93 10.04 -6.16
C PHE A 13 -12.81 10.84 -5.20
N VAL A 14 -13.48 10.16 -4.27
CA VAL A 14 -14.34 10.80 -3.27
C VAL A 14 -13.65 10.86 -1.90
N GLY A 15 -12.99 9.77 -1.50
CA GLY A 15 -12.37 9.61 -0.19
C GLY A 15 -11.35 10.68 0.15
N ASP A 16 -10.58 11.19 -0.83
CA ASP A 16 -9.59 12.24 -0.55
C ASP A 16 -10.23 13.56 -0.13
N TYR A 17 -11.44 13.89 -0.61
CA TYR A 17 -12.17 15.07 -0.16
C TYR A 17 -12.57 14.94 1.32
N PHE A 18 -13.03 13.76 1.73
CA PHE A 18 -13.34 13.49 3.14
C PHE A 18 -12.09 13.49 4.02
N SER A 19 -11.00 12.89 3.56
CA SER A 19 -9.70 12.92 4.25
C SER A 19 -9.20 14.36 4.43
N MET A 20 -9.32 15.19 3.39
CA MET A 20 -8.92 16.60 3.45
C MET A 20 -9.83 17.42 4.35
N ALA A 21 -11.14 17.14 4.36
CA ALA A 21 -12.09 17.80 5.26
C ALA A 21 -11.80 17.44 6.73
N ARG A 22 -11.41 16.20 7.01
CA ARG A 22 -10.97 15.76 8.35
C ARG A 22 -9.67 16.44 8.74
N ALA A 23 -8.68 16.45 7.85
CA ALA A 23 -7.40 17.11 8.10
C ALA A 23 -7.57 18.62 8.36
N ALA A 24 -8.49 19.30 7.65
CA ALA A 24 -8.78 20.72 7.86
C ALA A 24 -9.32 21.06 9.26
N ARG A 25 -9.90 20.06 9.95
CA ARG A 25 -10.43 20.20 11.30
C ARG A 25 -9.42 19.77 12.37
N ASP A 26 -8.31 19.15 11.99
CA ASP A 26 -7.28 18.68 12.91
C ASP A 26 -6.32 19.83 13.27
N PRO A 27 -6.21 20.20 14.57
CA PRO A 27 -5.28 21.22 15.04
C PRO A 27 -3.83 21.00 14.61
N LYS A 28 -3.40 19.74 14.43
CA LYS A 28 -2.03 19.39 14.01
C LYS A 28 -1.72 19.77 12.55
N HIS A 29 -2.75 19.97 11.73
CA HIS A 29 -2.62 20.17 10.28
C HIS A 29 -3.04 21.57 9.80
N GLN A 30 -3.35 22.50 10.71
CA GLN A 30 -3.91 23.82 10.38
C GLN A 30 -3.02 24.75 9.54
N LYS A 31 -1.72 24.47 9.41
CA LYS A 31 -0.77 25.32 8.66
C LYS A 31 -0.95 25.25 7.13
N ARG A 32 -1.82 24.39 6.61
CA ARG A 32 -2.02 24.19 5.16
C ARG A 32 -3.08 25.14 4.61
N ASN A 33 -2.83 25.70 3.42
CA ASN A 33 -3.85 26.43 2.66
C ASN A 33 -4.84 25.44 2.01
N TYR A 34 -5.92 25.14 2.72
CA TYR A 34 -6.92 24.15 2.28
C TYR A 34 -7.68 24.54 1.01
N PRO A 35 -8.14 25.79 0.80
CA PRO A 35 -8.77 26.19 -0.46
C PRO A 35 -7.88 25.91 -1.67
N LEU A 36 -6.60 26.28 -1.61
CA LEU A 36 -5.65 26.00 -2.68
C LEU A 36 -5.41 24.49 -2.86
N ALA A 37 -5.39 23.72 -1.77
CA ALA A 37 -5.28 22.27 -1.83
C ALA A 37 -6.51 21.60 -2.49
N TYR A 38 -7.73 22.08 -2.20
CA TYR A 38 -8.96 21.61 -2.87
C TYR A 38 -8.95 21.94 -4.36
N LEU A 39 -8.53 23.15 -4.72
CA LEU A 39 -8.41 23.56 -6.12
C LEU A 39 -7.41 22.68 -6.86
N GLY A 40 -6.20 22.51 -6.31
CA GLY A 40 -5.17 21.66 -6.90
C GLY A 40 -5.60 20.20 -7.04
N MET A 41 -6.19 19.61 -5.99
CA MET A 41 -6.68 18.24 -6.02
C MET A 41 -7.80 18.06 -7.06
N THR A 42 -8.75 19.00 -7.13
CA THR A 42 -9.84 18.95 -8.11
C THR A 42 -9.29 19.12 -9.53
N GLY A 43 -8.35 20.04 -9.74
CA GLY A 43 -7.67 20.24 -11.02
C GLY A 43 -6.95 18.98 -11.51
N VAL A 44 -6.19 18.30 -10.66
CA VAL A 44 -5.52 17.03 -11.00
C VAL A 44 -6.52 15.94 -11.34
N LYS A 45 -7.64 15.83 -10.61
CA LYS A 45 -8.70 14.85 -10.92
C LYS A 45 -9.40 15.14 -12.25
N LEU A 46 -9.69 16.40 -12.55
CA LEU A 46 -10.24 16.81 -13.84
C LEU A 46 -9.26 16.54 -14.98
N LEU A 47 -7.98 16.85 -14.80
CA LEU A 47 -6.93 16.52 -15.77
C LEU A 47 -6.84 15.01 -15.99
N HIS A 48 -6.87 14.20 -14.93
CA HIS A 48 -6.85 12.75 -15.03
C HIS A 48 -8.07 12.23 -15.82
N LEU A 49 -9.28 12.69 -15.51
CA LEU A 49 -10.49 12.33 -16.26
C LEU A 49 -10.40 12.78 -17.73
N PHE A 50 -9.87 13.98 -17.98
CA PHE A 50 -9.65 14.45 -19.34
C PHE A 50 -8.65 13.56 -20.09
N VAL A 51 -7.53 13.18 -19.47
CA VAL A 51 -6.51 12.33 -20.11
C VAL A 51 -7.04 10.92 -20.40
N PHE A 52 -7.75 10.29 -19.46
CA PHE A 52 -8.16 8.88 -19.60
C PHE A 52 -9.57 8.68 -20.16
N ILE A 53 -10.41 9.72 -20.21
CA ILE A 53 -11.76 9.66 -20.79
C ILE A 53 -11.87 10.66 -21.93
N GLY A 54 -11.55 11.93 -21.70
CA GLY A 54 -11.67 13.00 -22.70
C GLY A 54 -10.85 12.76 -23.97
N LEU A 55 -9.53 12.55 -23.84
CA LEU A 55 -8.63 12.34 -24.97
C LEU A 55 -9.00 11.09 -25.79
N PRO A 56 -9.26 9.91 -25.21
CA PRO A 56 -9.72 8.76 -25.99
C PRO A 56 -11.01 9.05 -26.77
N LEU A 57 -11.97 9.76 -26.19
CA LEU A 57 -13.20 10.12 -26.91
C LEU A 57 -12.97 11.10 -28.05
N MET A 58 -11.96 11.95 -27.96
CA MET A 58 -11.64 12.93 -28.99
C MET A 58 -10.74 12.36 -30.10
N LEU A 59 -9.84 11.43 -29.76
CA LEU A 59 -8.76 10.96 -30.63
C LEU A 59 -8.97 9.57 -31.20
N THR A 60 -9.99 8.83 -30.74
CA THR A 60 -10.24 7.45 -31.16
C THR A 60 -11.71 7.27 -31.60
N PRO A 61 -12.03 6.26 -32.42
CA PRO A 61 -13.40 5.97 -32.81
C PRO A 61 -14.20 5.23 -31.72
N PHE A 62 -13.66 5.07 -30.50
CA PHE A 62 -14.37 4.38 -29.43
C PHE A 62 -15.56 5.18 -28.92
N THR A 63 -16.65 4.48 -28.68
CA THR A 63 -17.85 5.05 -28.04
C THR A 63 -17.60 5.34 -26.56
N TRP A 64 -18.40 6.24 -25.99
CA TRP A 64 -18.27 6.66 -24.58
C TRP A 64 -18.28 5.51 -23.58
N TRP A 65 -19.08 4.47 -23.80
CA TRP A 65 -19.16 3.32 -22.90
C TRP A 65 -17.93 2.40 -23.02
N GLN A 66 -17.32 2.30 -24.20
CA GLN A 66 -16.07 1.53 -24.39
C GLN A 66 -14.91 2.19 -23.65
N VAL A 67 -14.81 3.52 -23.75
CA VAL A 67 -13.81 4.30 -23.01
C VAL A 67 -14.05 4.20 -21.50
N LEU A 68 -15.31 4.33 -21.05
CA LEU A 68 -15.66 4.16 -19.64
C LEU A 68 -15.32 2.76 -19.12
N LEU A 69 -15.61 1.71 -19.91
CA LEU A 69 -15.23 0.34 -19.56
C LEU A 69 -13.72 0.19 -19.43
N GLY A 70 -12.95 0.73 -20.39
CA GLY A 70 -11.48 0.74 -20.31
C GLY A 70 -10.95 1.46 -19.08
N PHE A 71 -11.53 2.62 -18.74
CA PHE A 71 -11.22 3.37 -17.53
C PHE A 71 -11.47 2.56 -16.25
N LEU A 72 -12.62 1.90 -16.16
CA LEU A 72 -12.99 1.05 -15.02
C LEU A 72 -12.07 -0.17 -14.91
N LEU A 73 -11.76 -0.85 -16.02
CA LEU A 73 -10.85 -1.99 -16.04
C LEU A 73 -9.44 -1.59 -15.61
N MET A 74 -8.95 -0.44 -16.06
CA MET A 74 -7.66 0.11 -15.62
C MET A 74 -7.66 0.35 -14.10
N HIS A 75 -8.71 0.97 -13.56
CA HIS A 75 -8.81 1.25 -12.13
C HIS A 75 -8.91 -0.03 -11.30
N VAL A 76 -9.74 -0.99 -11.69
CA VAL A 76 -9.88 -2.27 -10.98
C VAL A 76 -8.56 -3.03 -11.00
N THR A 77 -7.89 -3.07 -12.15
CA THR A 77 -6.59 -3.76 -12.29
C THR A 77 -5.53 -3.12 -11.39
N ALA A 78 -5.36 -1.80 -11.47
CA ALA A 78 -4.41 -1.07 -10.63
C ALA A 78 -4.73 -1.24 -9.14
N SER A 79 -6.01 -1.20 -8.78
CA SER A 79 -6.48 -1.33 -7.40
C SER A 79 -6.25 -2.73 -6.84
N VAL A 80 -6.50 -3.78 -7.62
CA VAL A 80 -6.21 -5.17 -7.20
C VAL A 80 -4.70 -5.37 -7.02
N ILE A 81 -3.88 -4.89 -7.95
CA ILE A 81 -2.41 -5.00 -7.84
C ILE A 81 -1.93 -4.29 -6.57
N MET A 82 -2.29 -3.02 -6.39
CA MET A 82 -1.92 -2.24 -5.21
C MET A 82 -2.44 -2.89 -3.92
N GLY A 83 -3.72 -3.21 -3.88
CA GLY A 83 -4.36 -3.84 -2.72
C GLY A 83 -3.66 -5.14 -2.34
N VAL A 84 -3.38 -6.03 -3.29
CA VAL A 84 -2.65 -7.27 -3.00
C VAL A 84 -1.24 -6.96 -2.50
N VAL A 85 -0.44 -6.18 -3.23
CA VAL A 85 0.97 -5.92 -2.87
C VAL A 85 1.11 -5.36 -1.46
N PHE A 86 0.36 -4.32 -1.11
CA PHE A 86 0.44 -3.71 0.23
C PHE A 86 -0.06 -4.66 1.32
N GLN A 87 -1.09 -5.47 1.04
CA GLN A 87 -1.65 -6.38 2.03
C GLN A 87 -0.76 -7.59 2.28
N LEU A 88 -0.02 -8.06 1.26
CA LEU A 88 0.98 -9.12 1.45
C LEU A 88 2.16 -8.69 2.34
N ALA A 89 2.39 -7.39 2.46
CA ALA A 89 3.48 -6.82 3.23
C ALA A 89 3.09 -6.46 4.68
N HIS A 90 1.79 -6.37 5.00
CA HIS A 90 1.30 -5.89 6.31
C HIS A 90 0.24 -6.77 6.97
N VAL A 91 -0.49 -7.58 6.19
CA VAL A 91 -1.64 -8.37 6.67
C VAL A 91 -1.42 -9.85 6.35
N VAL A 92 -0.37 -10.43 6.92
CA VAL A 92 -0.01 -11.85 6.75
C VAL A 92 0.23 -12.50 8.12
N GLU A 93 0.37 -13.82 8.17
CA GLU A 93 0.76 -14.50 9.41
C GLU A 93 2.14 -13.99 9.85
N GLY A 94 2.30 -13.72 11.15
CA GLY A 94 3.52 -13.20 11.75
C GLY A 94 3.65 -11.68 11.75
N ALA A 95 2.81 -10.95 11.01
CA ALA A 95 2.74 -9.49 11.11
C ALA A 95 1.78 -9.12 12.24
N GLU A 96 2.30 -8.44 13.26
CA GLU A 96 1.56 -7.98 14.42
C GLU A 96 0.74 -6.72 14.09
N GLN A 97 -0.35 -6.48 14.83
CA GLN A 97 -1.10 -5.23 14.81
C GLN A 97 -1.33 -4.77 16.26
N PRO A 98 -0.28 -4.26 16.93
CA PRO A 98 -0.38 -3.88 18.34
C PRO A 98 -1.41 -2.76 18.51
N ALA A 99 -2.27 -2.90 19.51
CA ALA A 99 -3.14 -1.82 19.94
C ALA A 99 -2.36 -0.84 20.83
N PRO A 100 -2.66 0.46 20.76
CA PRO A 100 -2.11 1.40 21.74
C PRO A 100 -2.67 1.12 23.14
N ASP A 101 -1.92 1.52 24.16
CA ASP A 101 -2.38 1.57 25.54
C ASP A 101 -3.46 2.65 25.78
N ALA A 102 -3.88 2.84 27.03
CA ALA A 102 -4.92 3.80 27.40
C ALA A 102 -4.52 5.25 27.09
N GLU A 103 -3.21 5.54 27.06
CA GLU A 103 -2.61 6.82 26.75
C GLU A 103 -2.38 7.03 25.25
N GLY A 104 -2.64 6.01 24.42
CA GLY A 104 -2.47 6.07 22.98
C GLY A 104 -1.07 5.68 22.49
N ILE A 105 -0.25 5.04 23.34
CA ILE A 105 1.15 4.70 23.06
C ILE A 105 1.27 3.22 22.70
N ILE A 106 2.05 2.93 21.65
CA ILE A 106 2.48 1.57 21.31
C ILE A 106 3.91 1.42 21.82
N ALA A 107 4.11 0.55 22.81
CA ALA A 107 5.43 0.33 23.42
C ALA A 107 6.32 -0.55 22.53
N ALA A 108 7.05 0.07 21.61
CA ALA A 108 8.14 -0.53 20.83
C ALA A 108 9.08 0.57 20.32
N ASP A 109 10.38 0.28 20.18
CA ASP A 109 11.24 1.12 19.34
C ASP A 109 10.69 1.10 17.91
N TRP A 110 10.86 2.20 17.17
CA TRP A 110 10.36 2.27 15.80
C TRP A 110 10.92 1.15 14.91
N THR A 111 12.20 0.81 15.04
CA THR A 111 12.85 -0.26 14.25
C THR A 111 12.23 -1.62 14.55
N GLU A 112 12.01 -1.90 15.84
CA GLU A 112 11.35 -3.12 16.30
C GLU A 112 9.90 -3.18 15.81
N HIS A 113 9.19 -2.05 15.86
CA HIS A 113 7.82 -1.96 15.38
C HIS A 113 7.74 -2.33 13.89
N GLU A 114 8.60 -1.77 13.05
CA GLU A 114 8.63 -2.10 11.61
C GLU A 114 8.93 -3.58 11.38
N LEU A 115 9.88 -4.19 12.11
CA LEU A 115 10.17 -5.63 12.00
C LEU A 115 9.00 -6.53 12.42
N ARG A 116 8.24 -6.14 13.45
CA ARG A 116 7.10 -6.91 13.96
C ARG A 116 5.84 -6.78 13.11
N THR A 117 5.63 -5.61 12.51
CA THR A 117 4.37 -5.27 11.83
C THR A 117 4.42 -5.44 10.32
N THR A 118 5.61 -5.64 9.76
CA THR A 118 5.80 -5.78 8.31
C THR A 118 6.34 -7.16 7.93
N ALA A 119 6.25 -7.48 6.64
CA ALA A 119 6.71 -8.74 6.10
C ALA A 119 7.23 -8.59 4.67
N ASP A 120 8.26 -9.36 4.37
CA ASP A 120 8.79 -9.51 3.03
C ASP A 120 8.15 -10.70 2.31
N PHE A 121 8.12 -10.65 0.97
CA PHE A 121 7.61 -11.78 0.19
C PHE A 121 8.30 -12.01 -1.15
N ALA A 122 8.60 -13.26 -1.49
CA ALA A 122 9.30 -13.59 -2.74
C ALA A 122 10.59 -12.77 -3.00
N PRO A 123 11.47 -12.52 -2.00
CA PRO A 123 12.66 -11.67 -2.18
C PRO A 123 13.58 -12.17 -3.31
N ARG A 124 13.68 -13.49 -3.50
CA ARG A 124 14.51 -14.11 -4.54
C ARG A 124 13.91 -14.05 -5.95
N ASN A 125 12.67 -13.57 -6.11
CA ASN A 125 12.02 -13.50 -7.42
C ASN A 125 12.25 -12.13 -8.08
N LYS A 126 13.28 -12.05 -8.92
CA LYS A 126 13.66 -10.82 -9.64
C LYS A 126 12.52 -10.20 -10.46
N LEU A 127 11.65 -11.03 -11.05
CA LEU A 127 10.52 -10.54 -11.84
C LEU A 127 9.50 -9.84 -10.93
N VAL A 128 9.15 -10.45 -9.79
CA VAL A 128 8.26 -9.82 -8.81
C VAL A 128 8.89 -8.53 -8.30
N THR A 129 10.16 -8.58 -7.86
CA THR A 129 10.87 -7.39 -7.37
C THR A 129 10.85 -6.24 -8.36
N TRP A 130 11.09 -6.52 -9.65
CA TRP A 130 11.04 -5.50 -10.70
C TRP A 130 9.62 -4.98 -10.95
N LEU A 131 8.63 -5.87 -11.07
CA LEU A 131 7.24 -5.51 -11.38
C LEU A 131 6.61 -4.58 -10.33
N ILE A 132 6.96 -4.76 -9.05
CA ILE A 132 6.37 -4.00 -7.95
C ILE A 132 7.33 -2.95 -7.37
N GLY A 133 8.45 -2.66 -8.06
CA GLY A 133 9.40 -1.63 -7.63
C GLY A 133 10.04 -1.89 -6.27
N GLY A 134 10.29 -3.17 -5.93
CA GLY A 134 10.93 -3.58 -4.68
C GLY A 134 10.02 -3.60 -3.44
N LEU A 135 8.72 -3.36 -3.57
CA LEU A 135 7.75 -3.42 -2.45
C LEU A 135 7.58 -4.82 -1.82
N ASN A 136 8.27 -5.82 -2.33
CA ASN A 136 8.41 -7.12 -1.66
C ASN A 136 9.43 -7.14 -0.53
N TYR A 137 10.27 -6.12 -0.45
CA TYR A 137 11.26 -5.86 0.60
C TYR A 137 10.74 -4.74 1.49
N GLN A 138 9.61 -5.00 2.15
CA GLN A 138 8.89 -3.98 2.90
C GLN A 138 9.63 -3.63 4.19
N ILE A 139 10.28 -4.62 4.81
CA ILE A 139 11.10 -4.40 6.00
C ILE A 139 12.21 -3.40 5.68
N GLU A 140 12.97 -3.62 4.59
CA GLU A 140 14.06 -2.72 4.20
C GLU A 140 13.53 -1.37 3.71
N HIS A 141 12.37 -1.34 3.05
CA HIS A 141 11.73 -0.10 2.63
C HIS A 141 11.42 0.81 3.81
N HIS A 142 10.90 0.26 4.91
CA HIS A 142 10.62 1.04 6.10
C HIS A 142 11.89 1.43 6.83
N LEU A 143 12.82 0.49 7.07
CA LEU A 143 14.06 0.76 7.81
C LEU A 143 15.00 1.73 7.08
N PHE A 144 14.99 1.74 5.75
CA PHE A 144 15.90 2.55 4.93
C PHE A 144 15.15 3.35 3.85
N PRO A 145 14.31 4.33 4.23
CA PRO A 145 13.42 5.04 3.31
C PRO A 145 14.17 5.91 2.28
N TYR A 146 15.45 6.21 2.56
CA TYR A 146 16.33 6.99 1.69
C TYR A 146 17.23 6.14 0.79
N VAL A 147 17.14 4.82 0.88
CA VAL A 147 17.92 3.89 0.05
C VAL A 147 17.09 3.40 -1.12
N SER A 148 17.69 3.42 -2.32
CA SER A 148 17.04 2.89 -3.53
C SER A 148 16.73 1.40 -3.39
N HIS A 149 15.54 1.00 -3.83
CA HIS A 149 15.06 -0.38 -3.78
C HIS A 149 15.95 -1.40 -4.52
N LEU A 150 16.81 -0.92 -5.42
CA LEU A 150 17.82 -1.76 -6.09
C LEU A 150 18.83 -2.38 -5.10
N HIS A 151 19.02 -1.77 -3.94
CA HIS A 151 19.93 -2.25 -2.90
C HIS A 151 19.27 -3.20 -1.90
N TYR A 152 17.93 -3.24 -1.83
CA TYR A 152 17.21 -4.07 -0.86
C TYR A 152 17.59 -5.56 -0.93
N PRO A 153 17.78 -6.20 -2.10
CA PRO A 153 18.23 -7.59 -2.15
C PRO A 153 19.58 -7.86 -1.48
N ALA A 154 20.47 -6.87 -1.42
CA ALA A 154 21.76 -6.97 -0.75
C ALA A 154 21.67 -6.61 0.75
N ILE A 155 20.75 -5.72 1.12
CA ILE A 155 20.53 -5.25 2.49
C ILE A 155 19.73 -6.27 3.31
N ALA A 156 18.72 -6.90 2.71
CA ALA A 156 17.86 -7.89 3.37
C ALA A 156 18.60 -8.98 4.17
N PRO A 157 19.62 -9.68 3.63
CA PRO A 157 20.36 -10.66 4.43
C PRO A 157 21.21 -10.04 5.55
N ILE A 158 21.53 -8.75 5.49
CA ILE A 158 22.20 -8.04 6.59
C ILE A 158 21.18 -7.76 7.70
N VAL A 159 20.03 -7.17 7.33
CA VAL A 159 18.93 -6.89 8.27
C VAL A 159 18.45 -8.16 8.95
N GLN A 160 18.25 -9.24 8.20
CA GLN A 160 17.81 -10.52 8.77
C GLN A 160 18.80 -11.02 9.84
N ARG A 161 20.11 -11.00 9.55
CA ARG A 161 21.14 -11.44 10.52
C ARG A 161 21.16 -10.54 11.76
N THR A 162 21.06 -9.23 11.58
CA THR A 162 21.00 -8.30 12.72
C THR A 162 19.72 -8.49 13.53
N ALA A 163 18.56 -8.71 12.91
CA ALA A 163 17.33 -9.03 13.63
C ALA A 163 17.51 -10.30 14.48
N GLU A 164 18.11 -11.35 13.90
CA GLU A 164 18.42 -12.61 14.61
C GLU A 164 19.39 -12.39 15.79
N GLU A 165 20.45 -11.60 15.62
CA GLU A 165 21.42 -11.25 16.69
C GLU A 165 20.76 -10.56 17.89
N PHE A 166 19.75 -9.73 17.64
CA PHE A 166 19.00 -9.00 18.67
C PHE A 166 17.73 -9.73 19.14
N GLY A 167 17.48 -10.96 18.66
CA GLY A 167 16.31 -11.75 19.03
C GLY A 167 14.98 -11.18 18.51
N LEU A 168 15.02 -10.38 17.44
CA LEU A 168 13.86 -9.77 16.80
C LEU A 168 13.37 -10.61 15.61
N PRO A 169 12.07 -10.55 15.27
CA PRO A 169 11.54 -11.28 14.13
C PRO A 169 12.00 -10.68 12.80
N TYR A 170 12.20 -11.55 11.80
CA TYR A 170 12.33 -11.16 10.39
C TYR A 170 11.31 -11.94 9.56
N ASN A 171 10.16 -11.34 9.31
CA ASN A 171 9.02 -12.04 8.73
C ASN A 171 9.12 -12.10 7.20
N VAL A 172 9.42 -13.28 6.66
CA VAL A 172 9.55 -13.48 5.21
C VAL A 172 8.68 -14.63 4.70
N LYS A 173 8.01 -14.40 3.56
CA LYS A 173 7.27 -15.41 2.81
C LYS A 173 8.05 -15.77 1.55
N PRO A 174 8.63 -16.97 1.42
CA PRO A 174 9.55 -17.31 0.32
C PRO A 174 9.01 -17.11 -1.11
N THR A 175 7.69 -17.16 -1.30
CA THR A 175 7.04 -17.00 -2.62
C THR A 175 5.75 -16.19 -2.52
N THR A 176 5.35 -15.55 -3.61
CA THR A 176 4.08 -14.80 -3.70
C THR A 176 2.89 -15.67 -3.37
N ARG A 177 2.90 -16.94 -3.80
CA ARG A 177 1.83 -17.91 -3.47
C ARG A 177 1.72 -18.17 -1.97
N GLN A 178 2.86 -18.30 -1.28
CA GLN A 178 2.86 -18.48 0.17
C GLN A 178 2.38 -17.21 0.89
N ALA A 179 2.78 -16.03 0.42
CA ALA A 179 2.29 -14.77 0.95
C ALA A 179 0.77 -14.64 0.78
N ILE A 180 0.22 -14.93 -0.40
CA ILE A 180 -1.24 -14.92 -0.65
C ILE A 180 -1.96 -15.90 0.26
N ARG A 181 -1.46 -17.13 0.42
CA ARG A 181 -2.06 -18.12 1.33
C ARG A 181 -2.04 -17.62 2.77
N SER A 182 -0.93 -17.01 3.19
CA SER A 182 -0.77 -16.45 4.53
C SER A 182 -1.75 -15.30 4.77
N HIS A 183 -1.90 -14.41 3.79
CA HIS A 183 -2.86 -13.32 3.82
C HIS A 183 -4.31 -13.82 3.93
N VAL A 184 -4.70 -14.83 3.15
CA VAL A 184 -6.03 -15.46 3.24
C VAL A 184 -6.30 -16.02 4.63
N ARG A 185 -5.32 -16.71 5.23
CA ARG A 185 -5.44 -17.22 6.60
C ARG A 185 -5.56 -16.09 7.63
N ARG A 186 -4.77 -15.02 7.49
CA ARG A 186 -4.84 -13.85 8.37
C ARG A 186 -6.22 -13.19 8.29
N LEU A 187 -6.76 -12.98 7.09
CA LEU A 187 -8.12 -12.45 6.91
C LEU A 187 -9.19 -13.34 7.56
N TYR A 188 -9.05 -14.66 7.42
CA TYR A 188 -9.96 -15.61 8.06
C TYR A 188 -9.87 -15.58 9.59
N ALA A 189 -8.67 -15.37 10.14
CA ALA A 189 -8.47 -15.20 11.58
C ALA A 189 -9.14 -13.91 12.07
N LEU A 190 -8.83 -12.77 11.44
CA LEU A 190 -9.40 -11.46 11.77
C LEU A 190 -10.93 -11.45 11.67
N GLY A 191 -11.50 -12.11 10.66
CA GLY A 191 -12.95 -12.25 10.50
C GLY A 191 -13.65 -13.05 11.60
N ARG A 192 -12.90 -13.78 12.44
CA ARG A 192 -13.41 -14.54 13.59
C ARG A 192 -13.04 -13.94 14.95
N GLY A 193 -12.48 -12.72 14.97
CA GLY A 193 -12.13 -12.02 16.20
C GLY A 193 -10.84 -12.50 16.87
N LEU A 194 -9.86 -12.93 16.07
CA LEU A 194 -8.51 -13.32 16.51
C LEU A 194 -7.50 -12.17 16.38
#